data_AF-A0A382J854-F1
#
_entry.id   AF-A0A382J854-F1
#
_cell.length_a   1.000
_cell.length_b   1.000
_cell.length_c   1.000
_cell.angle_alpha   90.00
_cell.angle_beta   90.00
_cell.angle_gamma   90.00
#
_symmetry.space_group_name_H-M   'P 1'
#
loop_
_entity.id
_entity.type
_entity.pdbx_description
1 polymer ?
#
loop_
_entity_poly.entity_id
_entity_poly.type
_entity_poly.pdbx_seq_one_letter_code
_entity_poly.pdbx_strand_id
1 'polypeptide(L)'
;MKSSRLAFSSALGLTAGLMIWSLLQLLRFIAEENPLPGMDSFIYEGALIGLVLGGLLPVRHALWNHHAPSLILSLCALGASLGTVAGILCFGLGQSLMGFQFSPEWVRLFSFTFLGLCLGGIVLYVRPSSGWPLIRILVGGIGGLATGVFIELSVMYQLMIPWQLTGLLLGGTIHFLLLGVLENYHVDSYLRVLTGRQEGQLYLLDQQ
;
A
#
# COMPACT_ATOMS: atom_id res chain seq x y z
N MET A 1 11.29 -6.15 20.42
CA MET A 1 10.26 -6.59 19.44
C MET A 1 9.59 -5.43 18.68
N LYS A 2 9.26 -4.28 19.31
CA LYS A 2 8.61 -3.15 18.60
C LYS A 2 9.50 -2.52 17.52
N SER A 3 10.79 -2.32 17.81
CA SER A 3 11.76 -1.72 16.85
C SER A 3 12.02 -2.60 15.62
N SER A 4 12.18 -3.92 15.79
CA SER A 4 12.44 -4.83 14.66
C SER A 4 11.26 -4.94 13.67
N ARG A 5 10.02 -4.84 14.15
CA ARG A 5 8.81 -4.83 13.32
C ARG A 5 8.68 -3.59 12.46
N LEU A 6 9.02 -2.43 13.03
CA LEU A 6 8.98 -1.16 12.32
C LEU A 6 10.09 -1.11 11.27
N ALA A 7 11.32 -1.53 11.62
CA ALA A 7 12.43 -1.64 10.68
C ALA A 7 12.11 -2.57 9.49
N PHE A 8 11.52 -3.74 9.76
CA PHE A 8 11.06 -4.66 8.72
C PHE A 8 10.00 -4.03 7.80
N SER A 9 9.03 -3.32 8.38
CA SER A 9 7.98 -2.65 7.61
C SER A 9 8.55 -1.51 6.75
N SER A 10 9.50 -0.73 7.27
CA SER A 10 10.21 0.29 6.49
C SER A 10 11.01 -0.31 5.34
N ALA A 11 11.75 -1.39 5.58
CA ALA A 11 12.51 -2.07 4.53
C ALA A 11 11.59 -2.61 3.43
N LEU A 12 10.43 -3.17 3.80
CA LEU A 12 9.41 -3.57 2.83
C LEU A 12 8.83 -2.39 2.04
N GLY A 13 8.59 -1.25 2.69
CA GLY A 13 8.13 -0.04 2.01
C GLY A 13 9.15 0.50 1.01
N LEU A 14 10.44 0.49 1.35
CA LEU A 14 11.53 0.88 0.45
C LEU A 14 11.65 -0.08 -0.74
N THR A 15 11.63 -1.39 -0.48
CA THR A 15 11.68 -2.40 -1.56
C THR A 15 10.47 -2.31 -2.48
N ALA A 16 9.28 -2.05 -1.95
CA ALA A 16 8.10 -1.78 -2.77
C ALA A 16 8.30 -0.56 -3.68
N GLY A 17 8.77 0.56 -3.13
CA GLY A 17 9.06 1.77 -3.91
C GLY A 17 10.07 1.54 -5.03
N LEU A 18 11.17 0.81 -4.75
CA LEU A 18 12.18 0.45 -5.74
C LEU A 18 11.65 -0.49 -6.83
N MET A 19 10.86 -1.50 -6.45
CA MET A 19 10.24 -2.44 -7.37
C MET A 19 9.27 -1.72 -8.32
N ILE A 20 8.40 -0.87 -7.78
CA ILE A 20 7.48 -0.06 -8.59
C ILE A 20 8.25 0.81 -9.55
N TRP A 21 9.25 1.55 -9.05
CA TRP A 21 10.07 2.41 -9.89
C TRP A 21 10.74 1.64 -11.03
N SER A 22 11.37 0.51 -10.72
CA SER A 22 12.06 -0.32 -11.71
C SER A 22 11.11 -0.83 -12.80
N LEU A 23 9.90 -1.25 -12.41
CA LEU A 23 8.86 -1.68 -13.37
C LEU A 23 8.35 -0.53 -14.24
N LEU A 24 8.15 0.66 -13.66
CA LEU A 24 7.74 1.84 -14.42
C LEU A 24 8.83 2.26 -15.43
N GLN A 25 10.10 2.18 -15.04
CA GLN A 25 11.21 2.45 -15.97
C GLN A 25 11.30 1.41 -17.08
N LEU A 26 11.11 0.13 -16.74
CA LEU A 26 11.05 -0.94 -17.74
C LEU A 26 9.89 -0.72 -18.73
N LEU A 27 8.71 -0.33 -18.24
CA LEU A 27 7.58 -0.02 -19.10
C LEU A 27 7.89 1.12 -20.08
N ARG A 28 8.47 2.22 -19.58
CA ARG A 28 8.86 3.37 -20.40
C ARG A 28 9.89 3.00 -21.46
N PHE A 29 10.91 2.24 -21.07
CA PHE A 29 11.91 1.73 -21.99
C PHE A 29 11.26 0.90 -23.12
N ILE A 30 10.33 0.00 -22.79
CA ILE A 30 9.62 -0.80 -23.79
C ILE A 30 8.70 0.07 -24.67
N ALA A 31 8.07 1.10 -24.09
CA ALA A 31 7.18 2.02 -24.81
C ALA A 31 7.92 2.90 -25.82
N GLU A 32 9.13 3.33 -25.47
CA GLU A 32 10.01 4.06 -26.39
C GLU A 32 10.43 3.20 -27.59
N GLU A 33 10.72 1.92 -27.37
CA GLU A 33 11.12 0.98 -28.44
C GLU A 33 9.94 0.47 -29.27
N ASN A 34 8.75 0.31 -28.67
CA ASN A 34 7.54 -0.19 -29.31
C ASN A 34 6.31 0.61 -28.82
N PRO A 35 5.98 1.75 -29.45
CA PRO A 35 4.88 2.61 -29.02
C PRO A 35 3.54 1.97 -29.39
N LEU A 36 3.10 1.01 -28.57
CA LEU A 36 1.71 0.56 -28.54
C LEU A 36 0.83 1.73 -28.08
N PRO A 37 -0.30 2.00 -28.76
CA PRO A 37 -1.16 3.12 -28.39
C PRO A 37 -1.61 2.99 -26.93
N GLY A 38 -1.27 4.00 -26.13
CA GLY A 38 -1.65 4.07 -24.73
C GLY A 38 -0.75 3.31 -23.75
N MET A 39 0.39 2.76 -24.16
CA MET A 39 1.30 2.05 -23.24
C MET A 39 1.96 2.97 -22.20
N ASP A 40 2.16 4.25 -22.53
CA ASP A 40 2.54 5.32 -21.59
C ASP A 40 1.35 5.92 -20.82
N SER A 41 0.18 5.27 -20.86
CA SER A 41 -0.98 5.78 -20.15
C SER A 41 -0.83 5.61 -18.64
N PHE A 42 -1.38 6.58 -17.93
CA PHE A 42 -1.54 6.58 -16.48
C PHE A 42 -2.18 5.29 -15.94
N ILE A 43 -2.97 4.59 -16.77
CA ILE A 43 -3.62 3.32 -16.43
C ILE A 43 -2.59 2.21 -16.22
N TYR A 44 -1.57 2.09 -17.08
CA TYR A 44 -0.52 1.08 -16.93
C TYR A 44 0.40 1.37 -15.75
N GLU A 45 0.65 2.66 -15.45
CA GLU A 45 1.34 3.03 -14.20
C GLU A 45 0.55 2.51 -12.99
N GLY A 46 -0.77 2.76 -12.96
CA GLY A 46 -1.66 2.25 -11.93
C GLY A 46 -1.63 0.73 -11.81
N ALA A 47 -1.66 0.02 -12.93
CA ALA A 47 -1.61 -1.45 -12.97
C ALA A 47 -0.33 -2.00 -12.31
N LEU A 48 0.84 -1.44 -12.64
CA LEU A 48 2.13 -1.87 -12.09
C LEU A 48 2.29 -1.52 -10.61
N ILE A 49 1.85 -0.31 -10.21
CA ILE A 49 1.83 0.10 -8.80
C ILE A 49 0.93 -0.87 -8.01
N GLY A 50 -0.26 -1.13 -8.53
CA GLY A 50 -1.23 -2.05 -7.94
C GLY A 50 -0.70 -3.48 -7.84
N LEU A 51 -0.02 -3.98 -8.87
CA LEU A 51 0.62 -5.30 -8.89
C LEU A 51 1.61 -5.48 -7.74
N VAL A 52 2.54 -4.53 -7.58
CA VAL A 52 3.59 -4.62 -6.56
C VAL A 52 3.00 -4.47 -5.16
N LEU A 53 2.19 -3.44 -4.92
CA LEU A 53 1.61 -3.20 -3.60
C LEU A 53 0.64 -4.30 -3.20
N GLY A 54 -0.21 -4.73 -4.14
CA GLY A 54 -1.17 -5.82 -3.95
C GLY A 54 -0.47 -7.14 -3.63
N GLY A 55 0.67 -7.44 -4.25
CA GLY A 55 1.44 -8.66 -3.95
C GLY A 55 2.21 -8.58 -2.61
N LEU A 56 2.85 -7.45 -2.33
CA LEU A 56 3.71 -7.31 -1.16
C LEU A 56 2.95 -7.18 0.17
N LEU A 57 1.75 -6.58 0.16
CA LEU A 57 0.97 -6.38 1.39
C LEU A 57 0.53 -7.72 2.05
N PRO A 58 0.00 -8.71 1.32
CA PRO A 58 -0.24 -10.06 1.84
C PRO A 58 1.03 -10.80 2.23
N VAL A 59 2.09 -10.70 1.43
CA VAL A 59 3.37 -11.38 1.66
C VAL A 59 4.04 -10.90 2.95
N ARG A 60 4.01 -9.59 3.23
CA ARG A 60 4.48 -8.99 4.49
C ARG A 60 3.93 -9.74 5.70
N HIS A 61 2.63 -9.99 5.67
CA HIS A 61 1.95 -10.66 6.76
C HIS A 61 2.29 -12.16 6.83
N ALA A 62 2.30 -12.82 5.68
CA ALA A 62 2.59 -14.24 5.59
C ALA A 62 4.02 -14.58 6.06
N LEU A 63 5.00 -13.76 5.66
CA LEU A 63 6.40 -13.84 6.10
C LEU A 63 6.53 -13.67 7.62
N TRP A 64 5.83 -12.68 8.18
CA TRP A 64 5.88 -12.40 9.62
C TRP A 64 5.37 -13.58 10.46
N ASN A 65 4.38 -14.30 9.95
CA ASN A 65 3.77 -15.44 10.64
C ASN A 65 4.39 -16.79 10.26
N HIS A 66 5.53 -16.80 9.57
CA HIS A 66 6.26 -18.02 9.19
C HIS A 66 5.40 -19.05 8.44
N HIS A 67 4.51 -18.58 7.56
CA HIS A 67 3.70 -19.49 6.74
C HIS A 67 4.57 -20.24 5.72
N ALA A 68 4.04 -21.38 5.24
CA ALA A 68 4.70 -22.18 4.21
C ALA A 68 4.90 -21.37 2.90
N PRO A 69 6.00 -21.60 2.16
CA PRO A 69 6.30 -20.89 0.91
C PRO A 69 5.17 -20.95 -0.14
N SER A 70 4.46 -22.08 -0.23
CA SER A 70 3.34 -22.26 -1.16
C SER A 70 2.19 -21.30 -0.87
N LEU A 71 1.87 -21.08 0.41
CA LEU A 71 0.84 -20.14 0.83
C LEU A 71 1.28 -18.69 0.60
N ILE A 72 2.56 -18.39 0.85
CA ILE A 72 3.13 -17.05 0.58
C ILE A 72 2.98 -16.73 -0.92
N LEU A 73 3.32 -17.69 -1.80
CA LEU A 73 3.21 -17.52 -3.24
C LEU A 73 1.76 -17.35 -3.69
N SER A 74 0.82 -18.15 -3.18
CA SER A 74 -0.59 -18.04 -3.55
C SER A 74 -1.21 -16.70 -3.10
N LEU A 75 -0.86 -16.23 -1.90
CA LEU A 75 -1.29 -14.94 -1.39
C LEU A 75 -0.67 -13.77 -2.16
N CYS A 76 0.60 -13.91 -2.57
CA CYS A 76 1.26 -12.96 -3.45
C CYS A 76 0.54 -12.86 -4.80
N ALA A 77 0.26 -14.00 -5.44
CA ALA A 77 -0.40 -14.04 -6.75
C ALA A 77 -1.83 -13.46 -6.70
N LEU A 78 -2.62 -13.84 -5.69
CA LEU A 78 -3.97 -13.32 -5.51
C LEU A 78 -3.97 -11.83 -5.13
N GLY A 79 -3.04 -11.41 -4.28
CA GLY A 79 -2.87 -10.01 -3.93
C GLY A 79 -2.46 -9.17 -5.13
N ALA A 80 -1.49 -9.65 -5.92
CA ALA A 80 -0.99 -8.97 -7.11
C ALA A 80 -2.08 -8.86 -8.19
N SER A 81 -2.89 -9.90 -8.41
CA SER A 81 -3.99 -9.85 -9.38
C SER A 81 -5.07 -8.84 -8.98
N LEU A 82 -5.53 -8.90 -7.73
CA LEU A 82 -6.50 -7.94 -7.19
C LEU A 82 -5.94 -6.52 -7.18
N GLY A 83 -4.66 -6.38 -6.82
CA GLY A 83 -3.96 -5.10 -6.82
C GLY A 83 -3.83 -4.51 -8.22
N THR A 84 -3.52 -5.33 -9.23
CA THR A 84 -3.45 -4.90 -10.63
C THR A 84 -4.81 -4.39 -11.11
N VAL A 85 -5.89 -5.14 -10.84
CA VAL A 85 -7.26 -4.74 -11.18
C VAL A 85 -7.64 -3.44 -10.48
N ALA A 86 -7.35 -3.32 -9.18
CA ALA A 86 -7.58 -2.08 -8.43
C ALA A 86 -6.78 -0.91 -9.02
N GLY A 87 -5.50 -1.12 -9.35
CA GLY A 87 -4.64 -0.13 -9.98
C GLY A 87 -5.20 0.41 -11.29
N ILE A 88 -5.63 -0.49 -12.18
CA ILE A 88 -6.28 -0.14 -13.44
C ILE A 88 -7.56 0.67 -13.19
N LEU A 89 -8.40 0.24 -12.26
CA LEU A 89 -9.66 0.94 -11.96
C LEU A 89 -9.40 2.32 -11.36
N CYS A 90 -8.52 2.45 -10.37
CA CYS A 90 -8.26 3.73 -9.71
C CYS A 90 -7.63 4.76 -10.65
N PHE A 91 -6.64 4.34 -11.45
CA PHE A 91 -5.96 5.24 -12.38
C PHE A 91 -6.77 5.45 -13.67
N GLY A 92 -7.58 4.47 -14.09
CA GLY A 92 -8.56 4.62 -15.16
C GLY A 92 -9.64 5.63 -14.81
N LEU A 93 -10.18 5.58 -13.58
CA LEU A 93 -11.08 6.62 -13.07
C LEU A 93 -10.39 7.98 -13.00
N GLY A 94 -9.13 8.02 -12.56
CA GLY A 94 -8.32 9.24 -12.61
C GLY A 94 -8.18 9.82 -14.02
N GLN A 95 -7.93 8.98 -15.02
CA GLN A 95 -7.90 9.41 -16.42
C GLN A 95 -9.26 9.95 -16.90
N SER A 96 -10.35 9.30 -16.53
CA SER A 96 -11.70 9.82 -16.83
C SER A 96 -11.93 11.21 -16.22
N LEU A 97 -11.43 11.46 -14.99
CA LEU A 97 -11.49 12.77 -14.35
C LEU A 97 -10.68 13.84 -15.10
N MET A 98 -9.56 13.49 -15.73
CA MET A 98 -8.87 14.42 -16.64
C MET A 98 -9.76 14.82 -17.82
N GLY A 99 -10.58 13.90 -18.33
CA GLY A 99 -11.59 14.19 -19.36
C GLY A 99 -12.66 15.20 -18.92
N PHE A 100 -12.90 15.32 -17.61
CA PHE A 100 -13.78 16.33 -17.00
C PHE A 100 -13.05 17.62 -16.57
N GLN A 101 -11.84 17.86 -17.08
CA GLN A 101 -11.05 19.08 -16.83
C GLN A 101 -10.59 19.29 -15.38
N PHE A 102 -10.53 18.23 -14.55
CA PHE A 102 -9.86 18.32 -13.24
C PHE A 102 -8.34 18.52 -13.42
N SER A 103 -7.70 19.22 -12.47
CA SER A 103 -6.25 19.42 -12.55
C SER A 103 -5.49 18.08 -12.43
N PRO A 104 -4.35 17.92 -13.13
CA PRO A 104 -3.56 16.69 -13.06
C PRO A 104 -3.11 16.31 -11.63
N GLU A 105 -2.87 17.32 -10.78
CA GLU A 105 -2.47 17.15 -9.38
C GLU A 105 -3.59 16.49 -8.57
N TRP A 106 -4.81 17.02 -8.69
CA TRP A 106 -5.99 16.47 -8.02
C TRP A 106 -6.31 15.06 -8.50
N VAL A 107 -6.14 14.80 -9.80
CA VAL A 107 -6.31 13.46 -10.37
C VAL A 107 -5.31 12.47 -9.79
N ARG A 108 -4.04 12.86 -9.63
CA ARG A 108 -3.01 11.98 -9.07
C ARG A 108 -3.28 11.70 -7.59
N LEU A 109 -3.59 12.73 -6.80
CA LEU A 109 -3.97 12.58 -5.40
C LEU A 109 -5.17 11.66 -5.23
N PHE A 110 -6.22 11.86 -6.03
CA PHE A 110 -7.39 11.00 -6.04
C PHE A 110 -7.02 9.55 -6.35
N SER A 111 -6.24 9.31 -7.41
CA SER A 111 -5.90 7.96 -7.88
C SER A 111 -5.09 7.18 -6.85
N PHE A 112 -4.09 7.80 -6.23
CA PHE A 112 -3.30 7.16 -5.18
C PHE A 112 -4.09 6.95 -3.88
N THR A 113 -4.94 7.91 -3.50
CA THR A 113 -5.80 7.79 -2.31
C THR A 113 -6.79 6.64 -2.49
N PHE A 114 -7.45 6.58 -3.65
CA PHE A 114 -8.43 5.55 -3.96
C PHE A 114 -7.78 4.17 -4.09
N LEU A 115 -6.60 4.08 -4.70
CA LEU A 115 -5.81 2.85 -4.71
C LEU A 115 -5.45 2.41 -3.29
N GLY A 116 -5.05 3.33 -2.41
CA GLY A 116 -4.77 3.05 -1.01
C GLY A 116 -5.98 2.46 -0.26
N LEU A 117 -7.18 3.01 -0.50
CA LEU A 117 -8.42 2.47 0.05
C LEU A 117 -8.70 1.05 -0.47
N CYS A 118 -8.56 0.83 -1.79
CA CYS A 118 -8.74 -0.49 -2.40
C CYS A 118 -7.75 -1.52 -1.85
N LEU A 119 -6.48 -1.16 -1.69
CA LEU A 119 -5.46 -2.03 -1.10
C LEU A 119 -5.78 -2.38 0.36
N GLY A 120 -6.29 -1.42 1.15
CA GLY A 120 -6.81 -1.68 2.49
C GLY A 120 -7.95 -2.72 2.48
N GLY A 121 -8.84 -2.63 1.51
CA GLY A 121 -9.90 -3.62 1.27
C GLY A 121 -9.37 -4.99 0.85
N ILE A 122 -8.38 -5.05 -0.04
CA ILE A 122 -7.74 -6.31 -0.47
C ILE A 122 -7.07 -7.00 0.72
N VAL A 123 -6.35 -6.25 1.56
CA VAL A 123 -5.72 -6.81 2.77
C VAL A 123 -6.77 -7.43 3.71
N LEU A 124 -7.94 -6.81 3.86
CA LEU A 124 -9.05 -7.36 4.64
C LEU A 124 -9.70 -8.58 4.02
N TYR A 125 -9.87 -8.59 2.69
CA TYR A 125 -10.44 -9.71 1.97
C TYR A 125 -9.54 -10.95 2.07
N VAL A 126 -8.25 -10.74 1.83
CA VAL A 126 -7.23 -11.79 1.90
C VAL A 126 -7.07 -12.32 3.32
N ARG A 127 -7.26 -11.44 4.32
CA ARG A 127 -7.26 -11.84 5.72
C ARG A 127 -8.36 -11.13 6.50
N PRO A 128 -9.52 -11.79 6.68
CA PRO A 128 -10.55 -11.31 7.57
C PRO A 128 -9.97 -11.21 8.98
N SER A 129 -9.88 -10.01 9.53
CA SER A 129 -9.58 -9.81 10.95
C SER A 129 -10.82 -9.32 11.67
N SER A 130 -11.09 -9.85 12.86
CA SER A 130 -12.21 -9.44 13.71
C SER A 130 -12.11 -7.99 14.24
N GLY A 131 -10.97 -7.33 14.06
CA GLY A 131 -10.76 -5.94 14.47
C GLY A 131 -11.02 -4.92 13.36
N TRP A 132 -11.87 -3.94 13.66
CA TRP A 132 -12.07 -2.62 13.02
C TRP A 132 -11.63 -2.55 11.54
N PRO A 133 -12.38 -3.19 10.62
CA PRO A 133 -12.03 -3.23 9.20
C PRO A 133 -11.92 -1.82 8.60
N LEU A 134 -12.77 -0.90 9.03
CA LEU A 134 -12.75 0.49 8.55
C LEU A 134 -11.42 1.19 8.83
N ILE A 135 -10.79 0.99 9.99
CA ILE A 135 -9.51 1.65 10.32
C ILE A 135 -8.41 1.21 9.35
N ARG A 136 -8.38 -0.07 8.97
CA ARG A 136 -7.37 -0.58 8.03
C ARG A 136 -7.55 0.00 6.63
N ILE A 137 -8.79 0.12 6.17
CA ILE A 137 -9.12 0.78 4.89
C ILE A 137 -8.67 2.24 4.93
N LEU A 138 -9.01 2.96 6.00
CA LEU A 138 -8.65 4.36 6.18
C LEU A 138 -7.13 4.57 6.23
N VAL A 139 -6.39 3.70 6.93
CA VAL A 139 -4.92 3.76 6.96
C VAL A 139 -4.34 3.52 5.57
N GLY A 140 -4.90 2.60 4.80
CA GLY A 140 -4.57 2.43 3.38
C GLY A 140 -4.79 3.71 2.58
N GLY A 141 -5.95 4.35 2.75
CA GLY A 141 -6.25 5.64 2.11
C GLY A 141 -5.29 6.75 2.50
N ILE A 142 -4.98 6.91 3.78
CA ILE A 142 -4.02 7.90 4.30
C ILE A 142 -2.62 7.66 3.71
N GLY A 143 -2.16 6.42 3.68
CA GLY A 143 -0.87 6.09 3.10
C GLY A 143 -0.83 6.32 1.57
N GLY A 144 -1.95 6.08 0.89
CA GLY A 144 -2.13 6.43 -0.54
C GLY A 144 -2.03 7.93 -0.77
N LEU A 145 -2.78 8.72 0.01
CA LEU A 145 -2.75 10.18 -0.03
C LEU A 145 -1.34 10.72 0.25
N ALA A 146 -0.66 10.21 1.28
CA ALA A 146 0.71 10.58 1.59
C ALA A 146 1.62 10.34 0.38
N THR A 147 1.52 9.17 -0.26
CA THR A 147 2.31 8.85 -1.47
C THR A 147 2.05 9.83 -2.61
N GLY A 148 0.78 10.15 -2.89
CA GLY A 148 0.41 11.14 -3.89
C GLY A 148 0.99 12.52 -3.58
N VAL A 149 0.88 12.98 -2.33
CA VAL A 149 1.42 14.28 -1.88
C VAL A 149 2.94 14.31 -2.03
N PHE A 150 3.66 13.26 -1.63
CA PHE A 150 5.13 13.22 -1.79
C PHE A 150 5.56 13.25 -3.26
N ILE A 151 4.81 12.61 -4.16
CA ILE A 151 5.07 12.68 -5.60
C ILE A 151 4.90 14.12 -6.10
N GLU A 152 3.78 14.78 -5.76
CA GLU A 152 3.52 16.16 -6.21
C GLU A 152 4.50 17.17 -5.61
N LEU A 153 4.83 17.04 -4.33
CA LEU A 153 5.87 17.87 -3.71
C LEU A 153 7.23 17.67 -4.40
N SER A 154 7.57 16.41 -4.74
CA SER A 154 8.83 16.12 -5.44
C SER A 154 8.89 16.76 -6.83
N VAL A 155 7.76 16.85 -7.52
CA VAL A 155 7.63 17.57 -8.80
C VAL A 155 7.81 19.07 -8.58
N MET A 156 7.12 19.65 -7.60
CA MET A 156 7.15 21.08 -7.31
C MET A 156 8.56 21.59 -6.95
N TYR A 157 9.32 20.80 -6.20
CA TYR A 157 10.67 21.16 -5.74
C TYR A 157 11.81 20.75 -6.70
N GLN A 158 11.50 20.20 -7.88
CA GLN A 158 12.49 19.78 -8.88
C GLN A 158 13.69 19.03 -8.28
N LEU A 159 13.40 18.03 -7.45
CA LEU A 159 14.45 17.26 -6.78
C LEU A 159 15.42 16.65 -7.83
N MET A 160 16.73 16.63 -7.54
CA MET A 160 17.76 16.08 -8.44
C MET A 160 17.56 14.58 -8.74
N ILE A 161 16.83 13.86 -7.89
CA ILE A 161 16.41 12.47 -8.09
C ILE A 161 15.12 12.49 -8.91
N PRO A 162 14.88 11.52 -9.82
CA PRO A 162 13.59 11.43 -10.51
C PRO A 162 12.43 11.56 -9.51
N TRP A 163 11.63 12.61 -9.63
CA TRP A 163 10.65 13.02 -8.61
C TRP A 163 9.69 11.89 -8.19
N GLN A 164 9.32 11.05 -9.15
CA GLN A 164 8.51 9.85 -8.93
C GLN A 164 9.21 8.82 -8.04
N LEU A 165 10.53 8.63 -8.17
CA LEU A 165 11.29 7.71 -7.31
C LEU A 165 11.25 8.19 -5.84
N THR A 166 11.52 9.47 -5.59
CA THR A 166 11.47 10.03 -4.24
C THR A 166 10.09 9.86 -3.62
N GLY A 167 9.04 10.19 -4.37
CA GLY A 167 7.66 10.04 -3.92
C GLY A 167 7.27 8.58 -3.64
N LEU A 168 7.70 7.64 -4.48
CA LEU A 168 7.44 6.21 -4.28
C LEU A 168 8.21 5.62 -3.09
N LEU A 169 9.46 6.03 -2.87
CA LEU A 169 10.26 5.58 -1.74
C LEU A 169 9.69 6.09 -0.41
N LEU A 170 9.45 7.40 -0.31
CA LEU A 170 8.92 8.02 0.91
C LEU A 170 7.47 7.58 1.16
N GLY A 171 6.63 7.61 0.13
CA GLY A 171 5.25 7.17 0.19
C GLY A 171 5.13 5.70 0.59
N GLY A 172 5.88 4.81 -0.06
CA GLY A 172 5.91 3.39 0.27
C GLY A 172 6.41 3.13 1.70
N THR A 173 7.47 3.81 2.13
CA THR A 173 8.00 3.68 3.50
C THR A 173 6.98 4.11 4.54
N ILE A 174 6.32 5.25 4.34
CA ILE A 174 5.32 5.79 5.27
C ILE A 174 4.08 4.90 5.31
N HIS A 175 3.61 4.45 4.15
CA HIS A 175 2.45 3.57 4.05
C HIS A 175 2.66 2.27 4.86
N PHE A 176 3.79 1.60 4.64
CA PHE A 176 4.12 0.37 5.37
C PHE A 176 4.40 0.61 6.86
N LEU A 177 5.00 1.75 7.21
CA LEU A 177 5.18 2.14 8.61
C LEU A 177 3.86 2.34 9.33
N LEU A 178 2.90 3.04 8.73
CA LEU A 178 1.57 3.27 9.32
C LEU A 178 0.86 1.94 9.59
N LEU A 179 0.91 1.00 8.64
CA LEU A 179 0.39 -0.36 8.84
C LEU A 179 1.12 -1.10 9.97
N GLY A 180 2.44 -0.99 10.05
CA GLY A 180 3.24 -1.59 11.12
C GLY A 180 2.95 -1.01 12.51
N VAL A 181 2.71 0.29 12.61
CA VAL A 181 2.30 0.96 13.85
C VAL A 181 0.91 0.49 14.28
N LEU A 182 -0.05 0.45 13.36
CA LEU A 182 -1.41 -0.01 13.63
C LEU A 182 -1.43 -1.45 14.16
N GLU A 183 -0.70 -2.36 13.51
CA GLU A 183 -0.60 -3.75 13.94
C GLU A 183 0.08 -3.90 15.29
N ASN A 184 1.14 -3.12 15.56
CA ASN A 184 1.82 -3.12 16.84
C ASN A 184 0.91 -2.66 17.98
N TYR A 185 0.09 -1.63 17.75
CA TYR A 185 -0.88 -1.15 18.72
C TYR A 185 -1.87 -2.26 19.09
N HIS A 186 -2.39 -2.99 18.10
CA HIS A 186 -3.32 -4.09 18.34
C HIS A 186 -2.68 -5.28 19.04
N VAL A 187 -1.47 -5.69 18.65
CA VAL A 187 -0.81 -6.81 19.33
C VAL A 187 -0.51 -6.46 20.79
N ASP A 188 -0.12 -5.22 21.08
CA ASP A 188 0.10 -4.75 22.45
C ASP A 188 -1.20 -4.75 23.26
N SER A 189 -2.33 -4.32 22.68
CA SER A 189 -3.63 -4.35 23.35
C SER A 189 -4.10 -5.77 23.66
N TYR A 190 -4.00 -6.69 22.70
CA TYR A 190 -4.36 -8.10 22.92
C TYR A 190 -3.44 -8.79 23.94
N LEU A 191 -2.13 -8.51 23.89
CA LEU A 191 -1.19 -9.05 24.88
C LEU A 191 -1.46 -8.51 26.28
N ARG A 192 -1.84 -7.23 26.45
CA ARG A 192 -2.24 -6.71 27.77
C ARG A 192 -3.47 -7.40 28.34
N VAL A 193 -4.47 -7.69 27.49
CA VAL A 193 -5.65 -8.47 27.86
C VAL A 193 -5.26 -9.89 28.27
N LEU A 194 -4.48 -10.59 27.43
CA LEU A 194 -4.09 -11.98 27.66
C LEU A 194 -3.12 -12.18 28.84
N THR A 195 -2.30 -11.16 29.15
CA THR A 195 -1.34 -11.21 30.27
C THR A 195 -1.89 -10.64 31.58
N GLY A 196 -3.16 -10.24 31.61
CA GLY A 196 -3.80 -9.69 32.81
C GLY A 196 -3.20 -8.35 33.28
N ARG A 197 -2.42 -7.66 32.44
CA ARG A 197 -1.81 -6.35 32.73
C ARG A 197 -2.73 -5.19 32.35
N GLN A 198 -4.04 -5.36 32.52
CA GLN A 198 -4.98 -4.24 32.39
C GLN A 198 -4.86 -3.34 33.63
N GLU A 199 -4.19 -2.21 33.48
CA GLU A 199 -4.29 -1.10 34.44
C GLU A 199 -5.68 -0.46 34.28
N GLY A 200 -6.67 -1.04 34.96
CA GLY A 200 -8.04 -0.52 35.00
C GLY A 200 -9.09 -1.53 34.55
N GLN A 201 -9.87 -2.01 35.53
CA GLN A 201 -11.09 -2.82 35.42
C GLN A 201 -10.90 -4.33 35.14
N LEU A 202 -10.49 -5.03 36.19
CA LEU A 202 -11.01 -6.35 36.59
C LEU A 202 -12.55 -6.36 36.50
N TYR A 203 -13.17 -6.67 35.35
CA TYR A 203 -14.64 -6.87 35.29
C TYR A 203 -15.13 -7.73 34.11
N LEU A 204 -14.32 -8.63 33.55
CA LEU A 204 -14.78 -9.50 32.45
C LEU A 204 -14.49 -10.99 32.62
N LEU A 205 -13.96 -11.42 33.77
CA LEU A 205 -13.77 -12.85 34.09
C LEU A 205 -14.77 -13.39 35.13
N ASP A 206 -15.77 -12.59 35.49
CA ASP A 206 -16.79 -12.96 36.48
C ASP A 206 -18.20 -13.02 35.86
N GLN A 207 -18.29 -13.53 34.62
CA GLN A 207 -19.56 -13.97 34.05
C GLN A 207 -19.60 -15.49 34.09
N GLN A 208 -20.28 -15.98 35.13
CA GLN A 208 -20.70 -17.36 35.36
C GLN A 208 -21.45 -17.95 34.17
#